data_AF-A0A850T827-F1
#
_entry.id   AF-A0A850T827-F1
#
_cell.length_a   1.000
_cell.length_b   1.000
_cell.length_c   1.000
_cell.angle_alpha   90.00
_cell.angle_beta   90.00
_cell.angle_gamma   90.00
#
_symmetry.space_group_name_H-M   'P 1'
#
loop_
_entity.id
_entity.type
_entity.pdbx_description
1 polymer ?
#
loop_
_entity_poly.entity_id
_entity_poly.type
_entity_poly.pdbx_seq_one_letter_code
_entity_poly.pdbx_strand_id
1 'polypeptide(L)'
;MAANPYYILDIGKDASNQEIIRAAALQMRQKRFCAKEIAQAQKMLLDPVSRGCQEFLYHFDFKGLEERLCRPLEAKPPEFDAPCLTLFDNETHDS
;
A
#
# COMPACT_ATOMS: atom_id res chain seq x y z
N MET A 1 -10.60 4.43 -6.30
CA MET A 1 -9.29 3.78 -6.06
C MET A 1 -8.22 4.67 -6.66
N ALA A 2 -7.18 5.04 -5.91
CA ALA A 2 -6.08 5.83 -6.44
C ALA A 2 -5.32 4.99 -7.49
N ALA A 3 -5.20 5.50 -8.72
CA ALA A 3 -4.50 4.79 -9.78
C ALA A 3 -2.99 4.76 -9.50
N ASN A 4 -2.34 3.65 -9.87
CA ASN A 4 -0.93 3.43 -9.65
C ASN A 4 -0.11 4.52 -10.39
N PRO A 5 0.80 5.25 -9.72
CA PRO A 5 1.55 6.35 -10.33
C PRO A 5 2.47 5.90 -11.47
N TYR A 6 2.99 4.66 -11.44
CA TYR A 6 3.77 4.10 -12.54
C TYR A 6 2.92 3.91 -13.81
N TYR A 7 1.65 3.56 -13.65
CA TYR A 7 0.70 3.44 -14.76
C TYR A 7 0.24 4.81 -15.28
N ILE A 8 0.05 5.79 -14.39
CA ILE A 8 -0.33 7.17 -14.78
C ILE A 8 0.79 7.82 -15.60
N LEU A 9 2.05 7.63 -15.20
CA LEU A 9 3.21 8.22 -15.87
C LEU A 9 3.72 7.40 -17.05
N ASP A 10 3.27 6.15 -17.22
CA ASP A 10 3.74 5.22 -18.24
C ASP A 10 5.26 4.97 -18.16
N ILE A 11 5.73 4.59 -16.96
CA ILE A 11 7.15 4.36 -16.68
C ILE A 11 7.38 3.05 -15.90
N GLY A 12 8.60 2.50 -16.03
CA GLY A 12 9.04 1.35 -15.25
C GLY A 12 9.42 1.70 -13.81
N LYS A 13 9.51 0.69 -12.95
CA LYS A 13 9.89 0.82 -11.52
C LYS A 13 11.28 1.43 -11.31
N ASP A 14 12.20 1.14 -12.22
CA ASP A 14 13.61 1.55 -12.15
C ASP A 14 13.82 2.98 -12.71
N ALA A 15 12.74 3.71 -13.03
CA ALA A 15 12.82 5.04 -13.59
C ALA A 15 13.54 6.02 -12.65
N SER A 16 14.49 6.75 -13.21
CA SER A 16 15.19 7.84 -12.53
C SER A 16 14.25 9.02 -12.28
N ASN A 17 14.63 9.88 -11.33
CA ASN A 17 13.87 11.11 -11.05
C ASN A 17 13.75 12.01 -12.30
N GLN A 18 14.77 12.02 -13.17
CA GLN A 18 14.72 12.77 -14.42
C GLN A 18 13.67 12.20 -15.40
N GLU A 19 13.59 10.88 -15.50
CA GLU A 19 12.58 10.20 -16.33
C GLU A 19 11.17 10.42 -15.80
N ILE A 20 10.97 10.36 -14.48
CA ILE A 20 9.68 10.67 -13.83
C ILE A 20 9.19 12.07 -14.21
N ILE A 21 10.07 13.08 -14.13
CA ILE A 21 9.72 14.47 -14.48
C ILE A 21 9.38 14.59 -15.98
N ARG A 22 10.17 13.97 -16.86
CA ARG A 22 9.93 13.99 -18.31
C ARG A 22 8.62 13.29 -18.66
N ALA A 23 8.35 12.15 -18.04
CA ALA A 23 7.13 11.38 -18.25
C ALA A 23 5.89 12.15 -17.80
N ALA A 24 5.94 12.80 -16.63
CA ALA A 24 4.85 13.67 -16.17
C ALA A 24 4.55 14.79 -17.18
N ALA A 25 5.58 15.47 -17.69
CA ALA A 25 5.40 16.50 -18.71
C ALA A 25 4.81 15.95 -20.02
N LEU A 26 5.20 14.73 -20.42
CA LEU A 26 4.69 14.06 -21.61
C LEU A 26 3.22 13.67 -21.45
N GLN A 27 2.83 13.11 -20.30
CA GLN A 27 1.45 12.74 -20.01
C GLN A 27 0.53 13.97 -19.89
N MET A 28 1.03 15.09 -19.35
CA MET A 28 0.27 16.35 -19.33
C MET A 28 -0.06 16.85 -20.74
N ARG A 29 0.82 16.62 -21.73
CA ARG A 29 0.57 16.97 -23.14
C ARG A 29 -0.42 16.02 -23.80
N GLN A 30 -0.38 14.74 -23.45
CA GLN A 30 -1.29 13.73 -24.00
C GLN A 30 -2.73 13.87 -23.48
N LYS A 31 -2.95 14.59 -22.36
CA LYS A 31 -4.27 14.83 -21.73
C LYS A 31 -5.07 13.54 -21.44
N ARG A 32 -4.37 12.41 -21.31
CA ARG A 32 -4.98 11.11 -21.00
C ARG A 32 -5.47 11.03 -19.55
N PHE A 33 -4.79 11.73 -18.64
CA PHE A 33 -5.12 11.83 -17.22
C PHE A 33 -5.32 13.29 -16.80
N CYS A 34 -6.01 13.53 -15.69
CA CYS A 34 -6.17 14.87 -15.17
C CYS A 34 -4.80 15.43 -14.71
N ALA A 35 -4.54 16.72 -14.97
CA ALA A 35 -3.27 17.35 -14.58
C ALA A 35 -2.98 17.20 -13.07
N LYS A 36 -4.05 17.19 -12.24
CA LYS A 36 -3.95 16.95 -10.79
C LYS A 36 -3.44 15.55 -10.47
N GLU A 37 -3.93 14.53 -11.19
CA GLU A 37 -3.53 13.14 -11.00
C GLU A 37 -2.07 12.94 -11.43
N ILE A 38 -1.66 13.55 -12.53
CA ILE A 38 -0.28 13.49 -13.02
C ILE A 38 0.67 14.17 -12.03
N ALA A 39 0.32 15.35 -11.53
CA ALA A 39 1.12 16.05 -10.52
C ALA A 39 1.21 15.27 -9.21
N GLN A 40 0.12 14.64 -8.79
CA GLN A 40 0.11 13.78 -7.61
C GLN A 40 0.99 12.54 -7.82
N ALA A 41 0.90 11.88 -8.97
CA ALA A 41 1.73 10.72 -9.30
C ALA A 41 3.22 11.08 -9.31
N GLN A 42 3.58 12.20 -9.92
CA GLN A 42 4.94 12.73 -9.90
C GLN A 42 5.43 12.98 -8.46
N LYS A 43 4.62 13.64 -7.63
CA LYS A 43 4.96 13.93 -6.23
C LYS A 43 5.20 12.64 -5.44
N MET A 44 4.36 11.63 -5.62
CA MET A 44 4.46 10.35 -4.92
C MET A 44 5.71 9.55 -5.32
N LEU A 45 6.20 9.70 -6.55
CA LEU A 45 7.40 8.99 -7.03
C LEU A 45 8.70 9.75 -6.77
N LEU A 46 8.65 11.06 -6.58
CA LEU A 46 9.80 11.87 -6.19
C LEU A 46 10.09 11.82 -4.68
N ASP A 47 9.07 11.56 -3.86
CA ASP A 47 9.23 11.35 -2.42
C ASP A 47 9.69 9.90 -2.14
N PRO A 48 10.85 9.67 -1.49
CA PRO A 48 11.42 8.33 -1.33
C PRO A 48 10.56 7.40 -0.47
N VAL A 49 9.87 7.94 0.55
CA VAL A 49 8.98 7.16 1.42
C VAL A 49 7.77 6.70 0.64
N SER A 50 7.10 7.64 -0.04
CA SER A 50 5.96 7.35 -0.89
C SER A 50 6.34 6.40 -2.03
N ARG A 51 7.51 6.59 -2.65
CA ARG A 51 8.01 5.71 -3.72
C ARG A 51 8.15 4.27 -3.26
N GLY A 52 8.71 4.02 -2.07
CA GLY A 52 8.81 2.68 -1.51
C GLY A 52 7.45 2.02 -1.30
N CYS A 53 6.47 2.77 -0.78
CA CYS A 53 5.10 2.29 -0.66
C CYS A 53 4.47 1.95 -2.03
N GLN A 54 4.67 2.81 -3.04
CA GLN A 54 4.12 2.60 -4.37
C GLN A 54 4.80 1.43 -5.10
N GLU A 55 6.09 1.19 -4.86
CA GLU A 55 6.82 0.06 -5.43
C GLU A 55 6.34 -1.28 -4.83
N PHE A 56 6.05 -1.30 -3.52
CA PHE A 56 5.39 -2.44 -2.90
C PHE A 56 4.00 -2.68 -3.52
N LEU A 57 3.18 -1.63 -3.62
CA LEU A 57 1.83 -1.73 -4.20
C LEU A 57 1.83 -2.07 -5.70
N TYR A 58 2.89 -1.72 -6.44
CA TYR A 58 3.03 -2.06 -7.86
C TYR A 58 3.05 -3.57 -8.10
N HIS A 59 3.63 -4.34 -7.17
CA HIS A 59 3.71 -5.80 -7.26
C HIS A 59 2.52 -6.53 -6.62
N PHE A 60 1.72 -5.84 -5.81
CA PHE A 60 0.59 -6.44 -5.12
C PHE A 60 -0.68 -6.38 -5.97
N ASP A 61 -1.10 -7.55 -6.46
CA ASP A 61 -2.42 -7.71 -7.06
C ASP A 61 -3.49 -7.82 -5.96
N PHE A 62 -4.10 -6.69 -5.62
CA PHE A 62 -5.17 -6.63 -4.63
C PHE A 62 -6.42 -7.40 -5.06
N LYS A 63 -6.63 -7.69 -6.35
CA LYS A 63 -7.84 -8.41 -6.81
C LYS A 63 -7.92 -9.79 -6.18
N GLY A 64 -6.83 -10.54 -6.19
CA GLY A 64 -6.80 -11.88 -5.59
C GLY A 64 -6.82 -11.86 -4.06
N LEU A 65 -6.43 -10.74 -3.44
CA LEU A 65 -6.44 -10.59 -1.99
C LEU A 65 -7.82 -10.19 -1.47
N GLU A 66 -8.56 -9.32 -2.16
CA GLU A 66 -9.93 -8.96 -1.82
C GLU A 66 -10.83 -10.21 -1.80
N GLU A 67 -10.70 -11.11 -2.77
CA GLU A 67 -11.44 -12.38 -2.78
C GLU A 67 -11.14 -13.27 -1.56
N ARG A 68 -9.92 -13.19 -1.01
CA ARG A 68 -9.51 -13.96 0.18
C ARG A 68 -9.88 -13.28 1.50
N LEU A 69 -9.82 -11.95 1.55
CA LEU A 69 -10.12 -11.15 2.75
C LEU A 69 -11.63 -10.95 2.94
N CYS A 70 -12.40 -10.82 1.85
CA CYS A 70 -13.85 -10.71 1.88
C CYS A 70 -14.55 -12.04 2.08
N ARG A 71 -13.80 -13.15 2.21
CA ARG A 71 -14.39 -14.40 2.69
C ARG A 71 -14.93 -14.13 4.10
N PRO A 72 -16.22 -14.38 4.38
CA PRO A 72 -16.72 -14.35 5.74
C PRO A 72 -15.80 -15.21 6.61
N LEU A 73 -15.39 -14.72 7.78
CA LEU A 73 -14.80 -15.54 8.83
C LEU A 73 -15.87 -16.53 9.27
N GLU A 74 -16.06 -17.61 8.50
CA GLU A 74 -16.99 -18.65 8.87
C GLU A 74 -16.43 -19.39 10.09
N ALA A 75 -17.09 -19.07 11.20
CA ALA A 75 -17.30 -19.82 12.43
C ALA A 75 -16.10 -20.10 13.34
N LYS A 76 -16.34 -19.70 14.60
CA LYS A 76 -15.66 -19.95 15.89
C LYS A 76 -14.18 -20.35 15.78
N PRO A 77 -13.22 -19.52 16.27
CA PRO A 77 -11.84 -19.98 16.41
C PRO A 77 -11.85 -21.31 17.20
N PRO A 78 -11.02 -22.30 16.85
CA PRO A 78 -10.85 -23.47 17.71
C PRO A 78 -10.60 -22.92 19.11
N GLU A 79 -11.35 -23.42 20.11
CA GLU A 79 -11.16 -23.05 21.51
C GLU A 79 -9.66 -23.11 21.79
N PHE A 80 -9.04 -21.93 21.83
CA PHE A 80 -7.62 -21.82 22.02
C PHE A 80 -7.46 -22.04 23.52
N ASP A 81 -7.33 -23.31 23.89
CA ASP A 81 -7.05 -23.78 25.24
C ASP A 81 -5.58 -23.45 25.59
N ALA A 82 -5.16 -22.24 25.24
CA ALA A 82 -3.90 -21.72 25.70
C ALA A 82 -4.10 -21.39 27.17
N PRO A 83 -3.23 -21.91 28.05
CA PRO A 83 -3.20 -21.43 29.41
C PRO A 83 -3.05 -19.91 29.35
N CYS A 84 -4.05 -19.20 29.87
CA CYS A 84 -3.93 -17.79 30.20
C CYS A 84 -2.59 -17.66 30.92
N LEU A 85 -1.64 -16.96 30.31
CA LEU A 85 -0.41 -16.62 31.00
C LEU A 85 -0.82 -15.62 32.08
N THR A 86 -1.13 -16.15 33.27
CA THR A 86 -1.32 -15.42 34.54
C THR A 86 0.01 -14.82 35.01
N LEU A 87 0.82 -14.33 34.07
CA LEU A 87 2.15 -13.75 34.25
C LEU A 87 2.11 -12.49 35.13
N PHE A 88 0.90 -11.95 35.38
CA PHE A 88 0.68 -10.76 36.21
C PHE A 88 -0.22 -11.00 37.43
N ASP A 89 -0.66 -12.25 37.71
CA ASP A 89 -1.47 -12.56 38.91
C ASP A 89 -0.59 -12.85 40.14
N ASN A 90 0.55 -12.16 40.27
CA ASN A 90 1.33 -12.22 41.50
C ASN A 90 0.71 -11.26 42.51
N GLU A 91 -0.04 -11.88 43.42
CA GLU A 91 -0.53 -11.43 44.70
C GLU A 91 0.31 -10.33 45.35
N THR A 92 -0.25 -9.13 45.47
CA THR A 92 0.07 -8.25 46.60
C THR A 92 -0.77 -8.73 47.79
N HIS A 93 -0.24 -9.72 48.52
CA HIS A 93 -0.69 -10.02 49.86
C HIS A 93 -0.29 -8.86 50.79
N ASP A 94 -1.28 -8.38 51.54
CA ASP A 94 -1.24 -7.32 52.53
C ASP A 94 -0.19 -7.61 53.63
N SER A 95 0.60 -6.61 54.04
CA SER A 95 1.26 -6.49 55.36
C SER A 95 1.78 -5.07 55.59
#